data_AF-A0A9D5PAB2-F1
#
_entry.id   AF-A0A9D5PAB2-F1
#
_cell.length_a   1.000
_cell.length_b   1.000
_cell.length_c   1.000
_cell.angle_alpha   90.00
_cell.angle_beta   90.00
_cell.angle_gamma   90.00
#
_symmetry.space_group_name_H-M   'P 1'
#
loop_
_entity.id
_entity.type
_entity.pdbx_description
1 polymer ?
#
loop_
_entity_poly.entity_id
_entity_poly.type
_entity_poly.pdbx_seq_one_letter_code
_entity_poly.pdbx_strand_id
1 'polypeptide(L)'
;MSKTTEIQIEKSRNLIEGLRRHVREMGERGVSNNEINEMEKTVAMLSEANAEVDRLREELTPKVKKMNDLMTLVKTSYAESKKTLKGYYPQERWPDYGIPDKR
;
A
#
# COMPACT_ATOMS: atom_id res chain seq x y z
N MET A 1 0.61 -8.56 0.91
CA MET A 1 1.78 -9.41 0.64
C MET A 1 2.12 -9.42 -0.84
N SER A 2 3.34 -9.04 -1.22
CA SER A 2 3.85 -9.29 -2.57
C SER A 2 4.39 -10.72 -2.61
N LYS A 3 3.67 -11.64 -3.26
CA LYS A 3 4.05 -13.06 -3.35
C LYS A 3 5.48 -13.25 -3.88
N THR A 4 5.96 -12.32 -4.69
CA THR A 4 7.33 -12.31 -5.22
C THR A 4 8.38 -12.06 -4.13
N THR A 5 8.12 -11.16 -3.19
CA THR A 5 9.08 -10.79 -2.13
C THR A 5 9.26 -11.93 -1.13
N GLU A 6 8.18 -12.57 -0.72
CA GLU A 6 8.22 -13.74 0.18
C GLU A 6 9.01 -14.90 -0.42
N ILE A 7 8.73 -15.25 -1.68
CA ILE A 7 9.45 -16.30 -2.41
C ILE A 7 10.95 -15.97 -2.47
N GLN A 8 11.32 -14.70 -2.69
CA GLN A 8 12.72 -14.31 -2.73
C GLN A 8 13.40 -14.41 -1.36
N ILE A 9 12.72 -14.02 -0.28
CA ILE A 9 13.23 -14.17 1.09
C ILE A 9 13.48 -15.65 1.40
N GLU A 10 12.51 -16.53 1.09
CA GLU A 10 12.64 -17.97 1.31
C GLU A 10 13.81 -18.58 0.54
N LYS A 11 13.91 -18.29 -0.77
CA LYS A 11 15.03 -18.75 -1.61
C LYS A 11 16.37 -18.28 -1.07
N SER A 12 16.44 -17.03 -0.62
CA SER A 12 17.69 -16.45 -0.09
C SER A 12 18.09 -17.11 1.23
N ARG A 13 17.15 -17.40 2.13
CA ARG A 13 17.40 -18.14 3.38
C ARG A 13 17.94 -19.54 3.10
N ASN A 14 17.31 -20.28 2.19
CA ASN A 14 17.75 -21.62 1.79
C ASN A 14 19.18 -21.58 1.20
N LEU A 15 19.48 -20.56 0.39
CA LEU A 15 20.82 -20.38 -0.17
C LEU A 15 21.86 -20.07 0.92
N ILE A 16 21.58 -19.16 1.85
CA ILE A 16 22.47 -18.83 2.98
C ILE A 16 22.79 -20.10 3.79
N GLU A 17 21.78 -20.91 4.08
CA GLU A 17 21.97 -22.15 4.82
C GLU A 17 22.88 -23.13 4.07
N GLY A 18 22.68 -23.30 2.76
CA GLY A 18 23.56 -24.10 1.92
C GLY A 18 25.00 -23.57 1.91
N LEU A 19 25.17 -22.26 1.73
CA LEU A 19 26.49 -21.62 1.71
C LEU A 19 27.23 -21.79 3.04
N ARG A 20 26.53 -21.69 4.17
CA ARG A 20 27.13 -21.90 5.50
C ARG A 20 27.56 -23.35 5.73
N ARG A 21 26.79 -24.32 5.26
CA ARG A 21 27.17 -25.75 5.36
C ARG A 21 28.40 -26.09 4.53
N HIS A 22 28.61 -25.40 3.41
CA HIS A 22 29.72 -25.62 2.48
C HIS A 22 30.75 -24.50 2.46
N VAL A 23 30.92 -23.79 3.58
CA VAL A 23 31.71 -22.54 3.65
C VAL A 23 33.15 -22.68 3.18
N ARG A 24 33.80 -23.84 3.43
CA ARG A 24 35.19 -24.07 3.01
C ARG A 24 35.32 -24.19 1.49
N GLU A 25 34.43 -24.98 0.89
CA GLU A 25 34.38 -25.22 -0.56
C GLU A 25 33.98 -23.94 -1.32
N MET A 26 33.04 -23.18 -0.76
CA MET A 26 32.58 -21.93 -1.35
C MET A 26 33.59 -20.79 -1.16
N GLY A 27 34.32 -20.78 -0.04
CA GLY A 27 35.44 -19.86 0.20
C GLY A 27 36.56 -20.01 -0.82
N GLU A 28 36.91 -21.26 -1.18
CA GLU A 28 37.87 -21.56 -2.26
C GLU A 28 37.41 -21.06 -3.64
N ARG A 29 36.09 -20.85 -3.82
CA ARG A 29 35.48 -20.34 -5.05
C ARG A 29 35.11 -18.86 -4.99
N GLY A 30 35.60 -18.13 -3.98
CA GLY A 30 35.46 -16.69 -3.88
C GLY A 30 34.22 -16.19 -3.14
N VAL A 31 33.43 -17.07 -2.51
CA VAL A 31 32.34 -16.65 -1.62
C VAL A 31 32.87 -16.55 -0.19
N SER A 32 33.05 -15.33 0.28
CA SER A 32 33.52 -15.03 1.62
C SER A 32 32.42 -15.15 2.66
N ASN A 33 32.84 -15.42 3.91
CA ASN A 33 31.94 -15.35 5.06
C ASN A 33 31.29 -13.97 5.24
N ASN A 34 32.00 -12.90 4.86
CA ASN A 34 31.45 -11.55 4.94
C ASN A 34 30.29 -11.37 3.97
N GLU A 35 30.39 -11.88 2.74
CA GLU A 35 29.28 -11.81 1.76
C GLU A 35 28.05 -12.60 2.24
N ILE A 36 28.26 -13.78 2.83
CA ILE A 36 27.17 -14.59 3.40
C ILE A 36 26.48 -13.83 4.55
N ASN A 37 27.27 -13.21 5.44
CA ASN A 37 26.75 -12.44 6.57
C ASN A 37 26.00 -11.18 6.13
N GLU A 38 26.52 -10.44 5.15
CA GLU A 38 25.83 -9.27 4.60
C GLU A 38 24.53 -9.67 3.88
N MET A 39 24.53 -10.81 3.17
CA MET A 39 23.32 -11.34 2.56
C MET A 39 22.26 -11.71 3.61
N GLU A 40 22.66 -12.37 4.70
CA GLU A 40 21.75 -12.71 5.80
C GLU A 40 21.14 -11.47 6.45
N LYS A 41 21.97 -10.47 6.76
CA LYS A 41 21.53 -9.20 7.32
C LYS A 41 20.54 -8.49 6.39
N THR A 42 20.85 -8.44 5.10
CA THR A 42 19.99 -7.79 4.10
C THR A 42 18.64 -8.51 3.97
N VAL A 43 18.63 -9.85 4.00
CA VAL A 43 17.40 -10.66 3.97
C VAL A 43 16.56 -10.42 5.22
N ALA A 44 17.16 -10.26 6.39
CA ALA A 44 16.45 -9.93 7.62
C ALA A 44 15.78 -8.54 7.52
N MET A 45 16.52 -7.52 7.08
CA MET A 45 15.99 -6.17 6.86
C MET A 45 14.84 -6.15 5.84
N LEU A 46 14.98 -6.90 4.73
CA LEU A 46 13.94 -7.04 3.72
C LEU A 46 12.67 -7.69 4.31
N SER A 47 12.83 -8.72 5.14
CA SER A 47 11.72 -9.39 5.82
C SER A 47 10.96 -8.43 6.75
N GLU A 48 11.68 -7.62 7.52
CA GLU A 48 11.08 -6.62 8.42
C GLU A 48 10.35 -5.52 7.63
N ALA A 49 10.99 -4.97 6.60
CA ALA A 49 10.40 -3.95 5.75
C ALA A 49 9.13 -4.46 5.05
N ASN A 50 9.14 -5.70 4.56
CA ASN A 50 7.96 -6.31 3.94
C ASN A 50 6.81 -6.45 4.95
N ALA A 51 7.08 -6.92 6.17
CA ALA A 51 6.07 -7.05 7.22
C ALA A 51 5.46 -5.69 7.60
N GLU A 52 6.26 -4.64 7.66
CA GLU A 52 5.76 -3.28 7.93
C GLU A 52 4.83 -2.77 6.82
N VAL A 53 5.22 -2.98 5.56
CA VAL A 53 4.37 -2.60 4.42
C VAL A 53 3.03 -3.33 4.46
N ASP A 54 3.02 -4.61 4.84
CA ASP A 54 1.78 -5.37 4.94
C ASP A 54 0.89 -4.87 6.09
N ARG A 55 1.45 -4.56 7.27
CA ARG A 55 0.72 -3.90 8.36
C ARG A 55 0.10 -2.56 7.93
N LEU A 56 0.88 -1.72 7.24
CA LEU A 56 0.40 -0.42 6.77
C LEU A 56 -0.74 -0.57 5.73
N ARG A 57 -0.68 -1.59 4.88
CA ARG A 57 -1.77 -1.89 3.93
C ARG A 57 -3.03 -2.36 4.62
N GLU A 58 -2.91 -3.22 5.63
CA GLU A 58 -4.03 -3.68 6.45
C GLU A 58 -4.70 -2.52 7.19
N GLU A 59 -3.92 -1.57 7.69
CA GLU A 59 -4.45 -0.37 8.32
C GLU A 59 -5.08 0.61 7.31
N LEU A 60 -4.47 0.79 6.15
CA LEU A 60 -4.91 1.75 5.13
C LEU A 60 -6.24 1.33 4.48
N THR A 61 -6.40 0.04 4.20
CA THR A 61 -7.58 -0.51 3.50
C THR A 61 -8.92 -0.09 4.12
N PRO A 62 -9.19 -0.31 5.43
CA PRO A 62 -10.45 0.09 6.05
C PRO A 62 -10.62 1.62 6.10
N LYS A 63 -9.54 2.40 6.23
CA LYS A 63 -9.61 3.87 6.22
C LYS A 63 -10.01 4.40 4.84
N VAL A 64 -9.43 3.85 3.78
CA VAL A 64 -9.81 4.17 2.38
C VAL A 64 -11.26 3.80 2.13
N LYS A 65 -11.70 2.62 2.59
CA LYS A 65 -13.12 2.23 2.49
C LYS A 65 -14.03 3.24 3.17
N LYS A 66 -13.76 3.58 4.44
CA LYS A 66 -14.54 4.57 5.19
C LYS A 66 -14.58 5.93 4.50
N MET A 67 -13.46 6.39 3.97
CA MET A 67 -13.38 7.65 3.22
C MET A 67 -14.27 7.62 1.98
N ASN A 68 -14.24 6.52 1.21
CA ASN A 68 -15.07 6.35 0.02
C ASN A 68 -16.57 6.28 0.35
N ASP A 69 -16.94 5.63 1.44
CA ASP A 69 -18.31 5.57 1.94
C ASP A 69 -18.82 6.97 2.30
N LEU A 70 -18.03 7.75 3.04
CA LEU A 70 -18.34 9.14 3.39
C LEU A 70 -18.46 10.04 2.15
N MET A 71 -17.54 9.90 1.19
CA MET A 71 -17.58 10.65 -0.06
C MET A 71 -18.87 10.35 -0.85
N THR A 72 -19.29 9.09 -0.87
CA THR A 72 -20.54 8.68 -1.53
C THR A 72 -21.74 9.33 -0.85
N LEU A 73 -21.79 9.32 0.49
CA LEU A 73 -22.87 9.95 1.25
C LEU A 73 -22.94 11.46 0.99
N VAL A 74 -21.80 12.15 0.99
CA VAL A 74 -21.72 13.59 0.68
C VAL A 74 -22.22 13.87 -0.73
N LYS A 75 -21.82 13.07 -1.72
CA LYS A 75 -22.28 13.25 -3.12
C LYS A 75 -23.79 13.07 -3.24
N THR A 76 -24.36 12.05 -2.60
CA THR A 76 -25.81 11.82 -2.60
C THR A 76 -26.55 12.98 -1.95
N SER A 77 -26.16 13.37 -0.74
CA SER A 77 -26.80 14.47 0.00
C SER A 77 -26.68 15.80 -0.75
N TYR A 78 -25.54 16.08 -1.37
CA TYR A 78 -25.34 17.25 -2.22
C TYR A 78 -26.27 17.24 -3.43
N ALA A 79 -26.37 16.10 -4.14
CA ALA A 79 -27.22 15.97 -5.32
C ALA A 79 -28.71 16.14 -4.98
N GLU A 80 -29.16 15.54 -3.88
CA GLU A 80 -30.54 15.66 -3.40
C GLU A 80 -30.88 17.08 -2.96
N SER A 81 -30.01 17.70 -2.15
CA SER A 81 -30.19 19.08 -1.70
C SER A 81 -30.24 20.05 -2.88
N LYS A 82 -29.34 19.86 -3.84
CA LYS A 82 -29.32 20.63 -5.09
C LYS A 82 -30.58 20.42 -5.91
N LYS A 83 -31.05 19.18 -6.07
CA LYS A 83 -32.28 18.86 -6.80
C LYS A 83 -33.50 19.55 -6.18
N THR A 84 -33.63 19.46 -4.86
CA THR A 84 -34.69 20.12 -4.09
C THR A 84 -34.66 21.63 -4.32
N LEU A 85 -33.51 22.26 -4.18
CA LEU A 85 -33.34 23.70 -4.37
C LEU A 85 -33.77 24.15 -5.78
N LYS A 86 -33.34 23.43 -6.81
CA LYS A 86 -33.71 23.70 -8.20
C LYS A 86 -35.21 23.54 -8.47
N GLY A 87 -35.90 22.72 -7.68
CA GLY A 87 -37.35 22.54 -7.78
C GLY A 87 -38.16 23.68 -7.15
N TYR A 88 -37.64 24.35 -6.12
CA TYR A 88 -38.34 25.41 -5.39
C TYR A 88 -37.98 26.84 -5.81
N TYR A 89 -36.77 27.05 -6.34
CA TYR A 89 -36.27 28.38 -6.68
C TYR A 89 -35.90 28.51 -8.16
N PRO A 90 -36.18 29.66 -8.79
CA PRO A 90 -35.79 29.92 -10.16
C PRO A 90 -34.26 30.08 -10.27
N GLN A 91 -33.72 29.92 -11.49
CA GLN A 91 -32.28 29.77 -11.75
C GLN A 91 -31.45 30.97 -11.30
N GLU A 92 -32.02 32.18 -11.35
CA GLU A 92 -31.38 33.43 -10.95
C GLU A 92 -31.01 33.45 -9.47
N ARG A 93 -31.70 32.65 -8.64
CA ARG A 93 -31.45 32.53 -7.20
C ARG A 93 -30.51 31.39 -6.82
N TRP A 94 -30.14 30.50 -7.75
CA TRP A 94 -29.23 29.39 -7.46
C TRP A 94 -27.82 29.83 -7.00
N PRO A 95 -27.24 30.92 -7.52
CA PRO A 95 -25.95 31.43 -7.04
C PRO A 95 -25.94 31.79 -5.56
N ASP A 96 -27.06 32.23 -4.98
CA ASP A 96 -27.21 32.54 -3.54
C ASP A 96 -26.90 31.31 -2.66
N TYR A 97 -27.00 30.11 -3.22
CA TYR A 97 -26.78 28.84 -2.55
C TYR A 97 -25.54 28.10 -3.06
N GLY A 98 -24.62 28.81 -3.73
CA GLY A 98 -23.37 28.24 -4.22
C GLY A 98 -23.53 27.24 -5.37
N ILE A 99 -24.68 27.24 -6.05
CA ILE A 99 -24.88 26.49 -7.29
C ILE A 99 -24.53 27.44 -8.43
N PRO A 100 -23.37 27.26 -9.09
CA PRO A 100 -22.97 28.14 -10.18
C PRO A 100 -23.98 28.05 -11.33
N ASP A 101 -24.35 29.21 -11.86
CA ASP A 101 -25.11 29.31 -13.08
C ASP A 101 -24.21 28.84 -14.24
N LYS A 102 -24.51 27.66 -14.80
CA LYS A 102 -23.84 27.17 -16.01
C LYS A 102 -24.63 27.67 -17.22
N ARG A 103 -24.51 28.96 -17.53
CA ARG A 103 -24.75 29.45 -18.89
C ARG A 103 -23.50 29.25 -19.73
#